data_AF-E9SG18-F1
#
_entry.id   AF-E9SG18-F1
#
_cell.length_a   1.000
_cell.length_b   1.000
_cell.length_c   1.000
_cell.angle_alpha   90.00
_cell.angle_beta   90.00
_cell.angle_gamma   90.00
#
_symmetry.space_group_name_H-M   'P 1'
#
loop_
_entity.id
_entity.type
_entity.pdbx_description
1 polymer ?
#
loop_
_entity_poly.entity_id
_entity_poly.type
_entity_poly.pdbx_seq_one_letter_code
_entity_poly.pdbx_strand_id
1 'polypeptide(L)'
;MKRVREHSDGVCKALGINIHPNLTGKGCSMKYNEWQHKQNGTSWKEEIRQIIDSLIPTVNSLDELLQAIEECGYEVKRGKYISIRTLEQKKFVRTKTLGEEYTEESLKIRITYREVSTDLQSSQDDDSKLWAAYSSIIGDVRILADQHRKVPRKQNVTMPYSADNDLDVYRLSAQLSVMNKYNIRSLGELEGMITDTSKEYEKLRVEINELTEQHDRISSLAEQVKEYYSLSEKGELSEVEKVKLSMYKQAMNNNNILTRADFDRLTEQSHNISRKIEALKEMLKKCRQQHEVFKDIFETYDRLSKHDYFAEMVDEERQRQELLRKKKPKR
;
A
#
# COMPACT_ATOMS: atom_id res chain seq x y z
N MET A 1 13.17 16.04 -18.09
CA MET A 1 12.85 14.74 -18.72
C MET A 1 13.82 13.59 -18.39
N LYS A 2 15.15 13.70 -18.58
CA LYS A 2 16.10 12.58 -18.30
C LYS A 2 16.17 12.17 -16.81
N ARG A 3 16.30 13.16 -15.90
CA ARG A 3 16.33 12.95 -14.45
C ARG A 3 15.07 12.28 -13.88
N VAL A 4 13.91 12.65 -14.44
CA VAL A 4 12.61 12.10 -14.01
C VAL A 4 12.48 10.64 -14.44
N ARG A 5 12.97 10.28 -15.63
CA ARG A 5 12.97 8.90 -16.13
C ARG A 5 13.97 8.00 -15.39
N GLU A 6 15.21 8.44 -15.21
CA GLU A 6 16.23 7.65 -14.47
C GLU A 6 15.78 7.36 -13.03
N HIS A 7 15.06 8.32 -12.43
CA HIS A 7 14.42 8.15 -11.12
C HIS A 7 13.23 7.18 -11.20
N SER A 8 12.31 7.39 -12.16
CA SER A 8 11.21 6.44 -12.42
C SER A 8 11.70 5.00 -12.55
N ASP A 9 12.74 4.79 -13.34
CA ASP A 9 13.30 3.48 -13.65
C ASP A 9 14.00 2.86 -12.41
N GLY A 10 14.73 3.66 -11.63
CA GLY A 10 15.40 3.22 -10.41
C GLY A 10 14.42 2.71 -9.35
N VAL A 11 13.32 3.43 -9.15
CA VAL A 11 12.27 3.01 -8.21
C VAL A 11 11.47 1.81 -8.75
N CYS A 12 11.12 1.78 -10.04
CA CYS A 12 10.45 0.62 -10.63
C CYS A 12 11.26 -0.66 -10.43
N LYS A 13 12.59 -0.60 -10.63
CA LYS A 13 13.48 -1.73 -10.33
C LYS A 13 13.53 -2.08 -8.85
N ALA A 14 13.60 -1.08 -7.97
CA ALA A 14 13.60 -1.31 -6.52
C ALA A 14 12.31 -2.02 -6.06
N LEU A 15 11.19 -1.75 -6.73
CA LEU A 15 9.92 -2.43 -6.49
C LEU A 15 9.68 -3.68 -7.34
N GLY A 16 10.71 -4.19 -8.03
CA GLY A 16 10.62 -5.41 -8.83
C GLY A 16 9.70 -5.31 -10.05
N ILE A 17 9.40 -4.09 -10.50
CA ILE A 17 8.60 -3.82 -11.71
C ILE A 17 9.53 -3.90 -12.93
N ASN A 18 9.18 -4.80 -13.86
CA ASN A 18 9.89 -4.92 -15.12
C ASN A 18 9.57 -3.72 -16.03
N ILE A 19 10.60 -2.94 -16.35
CA ILE A 19 10.48 -1.78 -17.24
C ILE A 19 10.44 -2.26 -18.69
N HIS A 20 9.43 -1.82 -19.43
CA HIS A 20 9.30 -2.20 -20.84
C HIS A 20 10.44 -1.61 -21.69
N PRO A 21 11.15 -2.40 -22.51
CA PRO A 21 12.32 -1.95 -23.26
C PRO A 21 12.02 -0.79 -24.24
N ASN A 22 10.80 -0.66 -24.75
CA ASN A 22 10.42 0.45 -25.64
C ASN A 22 10.36 1.84 -24.98
N LEU A 23 10.47 1.95 -23.65
CA LEU A 23 10.70 3.24 -22.97
C LEU A 23 12.15 3.72 -23.11
N THR A 24 13.05 2.82 -23.54
CA THR A 24 14.45 3.12 -23.82
C THR A 24 14.60 3.74 -25.23
N GLY A 25 14.28 5.03 -25.32
CA GLY A 25 14.95 5.90 -26.29
C GLY A 25 14.09 6.47 -27.43
N LYS A 26 14.05 7.80 -27.44
CA LYS A 26 14.36 8.71 -28.58
C LYS A 26 13.91 10.11 -28.16
N GLY A 27 14.83 10.94 -27.69
CA GLY A 27 14.47 12.30 -27.24
C GLY A 27 15.56 13.03 -26.44
N CYS A 28 16.61 13.41 -27.16
CA CYS A 28 17.44 14.63 -27.06
C CYS A 28 18.19 15.07 -25.78
N SER A 29 19.41 15.58 -26.07
CA SER A 29 20.38 16.38 -25.31
C SER A 29 21.13 15.72 -24.15
N MET A 30 22.07 14.83 -24.49
CA MET A 30 23.27 14.63 -23.67
C MET A 30 24.31 15.69 -24.05
N LYS A 31 24.99 16.30 -23.07
CA LYS A 31 26.18 17.11 -23.36
C LYS A 31 27.18 16.23 -24.11
N TYR A 32 27.79 16.75 -25.18
CA TYR A 32 28.67 15.99 -26.08
C TYR A 32 29.71 15.13 -25.32
N ASN A 33 30.36 15.71 -24.31
CA ASN A 33 31.35 15.01 -23.49
C ASN A 33 30.74 13.84 -22.69
N GLU A 34 29.51 13.98 -22.18
CA GLU A 34 28.82 12.93 -21.43
C GLU A 34 28.37 11.78 -22.34
N TRP A 35 28.00 12.10 -23.59
CA TRP A 35 27.72 11.09 -24.62
C TRP A 35 28.99 10.36 -25.03
N GLN A 36 30.10 11.08 -25.23
CA GLN A 36 31.38 10.52 -25.62
C GLN A 36 31.97 9.58 -24.53
N HIS A 37 31.88 9.97 -23.25
CA HIS A 37 32.30 9.09 -22.14
C HIS A 37 31.38 7.88 -21.95
N LYS A 38 30.08 8.00 -22.26
CA LYS A 38 29.13 6.88 -22.21
C LYS A 38 29.37 5.88 -23.34
N GLN A 39 29.70 6.35 -24.55
CA GLN A 39 30.08 5.49 -25.69
C GLN A 39 31.43 4.80 -25.45
N ASN A 40 32.36 5.47 -24.77
CA ASN A 40 33.69 4.94 -24.49
C ASN A 40 33.77 4.09 -23.19
N GLY A 41 32.65 3.88 -22.47
CA GLY A 41 32.63 3.11 -21.23
C GLY A 41 33.40 3.74 -20.04
N THR A 42 33.73 5.04 -20.09
CA THR A 42 34.60 5.72 -19.10
C THR A 42 33.85 6.67 -18.18
N SER A 43 32.53 6.51 -18.06
CA SER A 43 31.72 7.34 -17.16
C SER A 43 31.79 6.78 -15.75
N TRP A 44 32.76 7.24 -14.96
CA TRP A 44 32.89 6.93 -13.53
C TRP A 44 31.59 7.13 -12.74
N LYS A 45 30.77 8.10 -13.14
CA LYS A 45 29.45 8.30 -12.53
C LYS A 45 28.50 7.15 -12.79
N GLU A 46 28.53 6.57 -13.99
CA GLU A 46 27.68 5.44 -14.35
C GLU A 46 28.13 4.15 -13.66
N GLU A 47 29.44 3.94 -13.56
CA GLU A 47 30.04 2.81 -12.85
C GLU A 47 29.65 2.82 -11.37
N ILE A 48 29.78 3.97 -10.68
CA ILE A 48 29.35 4.12 -9.28
C ILE A 48 27.84 3.88 -9.15
N ARG A 49 27.01 4.34 -10.10
CA ARG A 49 25.56 4.06 -10.10
C ARG A 49 25.26 2.58 -10.20
N GLN A 50 25.90 1.88 -11.15
CA GLN A 50 25.69 0.44 -11.38
C GLN A 50 26.05 -0.38 -10.15
N ILE A 51 27.15 -0.04 -9.47
CA ILE A 51 27.57 -0.74 -8.26
C ILE A 51 26.61 -0.51 -7.12
N ILE A 52 26.23 0.75 -6.87
CA ILE A 52 25.20 1.06 -5.88
C ILE A 52 23.92 0.27 -6.17
N ASP A 53 23.44 0.29 -7.43
CA ASP A 53 22.23 -0.41 -7.84
C ASP A 53 22.36 -1.93 -7.70
N SER A 54 23.55 -2.50 -7.89
CA SER A 54 23.81 -3.94 -7.72
C SER A 54 23.89 -4.39 -6.26
N LEU A 55 24.24 -3.48 -5.34
CA LEU A 55 24.42 -3.76 -3.91
C LEU A 55 23.17 -3.45 -3.08
N ILE A 56 22.29 -2.55 -3.54
CA ILE A 56 21.00 -2.29 -2.87
C ILE A 56 20.23 -3.59 -2.58
N PRO A 57 20.18 -4.60 -3.49
CA PRO A 57 19.53 -5.87 -3.23
C PRO A 57 20.25 -6.79 -2.23
N THR A 58 21.35 -6.41 -1.60
CA THR A 58 22.09 -7.29 -0.66
C THR A 58 22.25 -6.70 0.73
N VAL A 59 21.81 -5.46 0.95
CA VAL A 59 22.05 -4.69 2.19
C VAL A 59 20.73 -4.24 2.82
N ASN A 60 20.72 -4.04 4.14
CA ASN A 60 19.55 -3.68 4.93
C ASN A 60 19.66 -2.29 5.58
N SER A 61 20.84 -1.67 5.52
CA SER A 61 21.04 -0.30 5.99
C SER A 61 21.96 0.48 5.05
N LEU A 62 21.90 1.81 5.13
CA LEU A 62 22.85 2.65 4.39
C LEU A 62 24.30 2.35 4.83
N ASP A 63 24.51 2.06 6.11
CA ASP A 63 25.85 1.75 6.62
C ASP A 63 26.38 0.46 6.00
N GLU A 64 25.55 -0.57 5.88
CA GLU A 64 25.86 -1.81 5.15
C GLU A 64 26.12 -1.56 3.66
N LEU A 65 25.32 -0.69 3.00
CA LEU A 65 25.57 -0.31 1.61
C LEU A 65 26.96 0.32 1.43
N LEU A 66 27.33 1.23 2.32
CA LEU A 66 28.63 1.91 2.23
C LEU A 66 29.78 0.93 2.50
N GLN A 67 29.60 0.01 3.46
CA GLN A 67 30.57 -1.05 3.71
C GLN A 67 30.74 -1.98 2.50
N ALA A 68 29.64 -2.43 1.89
CA ALA A 68 29.68 -3.29 0.70
C ALA A 68 30.37 -2.60 -0.49
N ILE A 69 30.19 -1.28 -0.63
CA ILE A 69 30.91 -0.48 -1.64
C ILE A 69 32.42 -0.45 -1.37
N GLU A 70 32.83 -0.33 -0.09
CA GLU A 70 34.24 -0.41 0.30
C GLU A 70 34.85 -1.79 0.03
N GLU A 71 34.09 -2.86 0.29
CA GLU A 71 34.49 -4.25 -0.02
C GLU A 71 34.66 -4.50 -1.52
N CYS A 72 33.92 -3.78 -2.38
CA CYS A 72 34.12 -3.78 -3.83
C CYS A 72 35.36 -2.99 -4.30
N GLY A 73 36.18 -2.45 -3.39
CA GLY A 73 37.42 -1.73 -3.73
C GLY A 73 37.22 -0.25 -4.03
N TYR A 74 36.14 0.36 -3.54
CA TYR A 74 35.92 1.81 -3.63
C TYR A 74 36.28 2.47 -2.30
N GLU A 75 36.64 3.74 -2.32
CA GLU A 75 36.86 4.51 -1.10
C GLU A 75 35.67 5.44 -0.86
N VAL A 76 35.08 5.33 0.33
CA VAL A 76 33.91 6.10 0.74
C VAL A 76 34.31 7.15 1.78
N LYS A 77 33.84 8.38 1.61
CA LYS A 77 33.97 9.46 2.61
C LYS A 77 32.62 9.97 3.04
N ARG A 78 32.41 9.95 4.35
CA ARG A 78 31.25 10.56 5.03
C ARG A 78 31.55 12.02 5.33
N GLY A 79 30.58 12.89 5.02
CA GLY A 79 30.63 14.33 5.24
C GLY A 79 29.24 14.90 5.03
N LYS A 80 29.10 16.18 4.68
CA LYS A 80 27.78 16.75 4.33
C LYS A 80 27.07 15.98 3.18
N TYR A 81 27.85 15.36 2.29
CA TYR A 81 27.35 14.44 1.28
C TYR A 81 28.32 13.27 1.17
N ILE A 82 27.80 12.05 1.03
CA ILE A 82 28.60 10.85 0.78
C ILE A 82 29.39 11.05 -0.52
N SER A 83 30.65 10.65 -0.49
CA SER A 83 31.58 10.83 -1.61
C SER A 83 32.29 9.51 -1.89
N ILE A 84 32.28 9.06 -3.13
CA ILE A 84 32.79 7.75 -3.56
C ILE A 84 33.86 7.94 -4.64
N ARG A 85 34.93 7.14 -4.61
CA ARG A 85 35.90 7.05 -5.71
C ARG A 85 36.37 5.62 -5.91
N THR A 86 36.78 5.30 -7.14
CA THR A 86 37.58 4.11 -7.44
C THR A 86 39.03 4.33 -7.00
N LEU A 87 39.78 3.24 -6.75
CA LEU A 87 41.23 3.29 -6.46
C LEU A 87 42.04 3.97 -7.57
N GLU A 88 41.58 3.87 -8.83
CA GLU A 88 42.23 4.48 -9.99
C GLU A 88 41.96 6.00 -10.10
N GLN A 89 41.01 6.54 -9.34
CA GLN A 89 40.55 7.92 -9.49
C GLN A 89 41.15 8.87 -8.44
N LYS A 90 41.65 10.02 -8.91
CA LYS A 90 42.20 11.08 -8.04
C LYS A 90 41.14 11.94 -7.33
N LYS A 91 39.89 11.99 -7.83
CA LYS A 91 38.83 12.88 -7.33
C LYS A 91 37.63 12.08 -6.85
N PHE A 92 37.07 12.49 -5.72
CA PHE A 92 35.82 11.94 -5.21
C PHE A 92 34.61 12.45 -5.99
N VAL A 93 33.65 11.56 -6.23
CA VAL A 93 32.34 11.87 -6.79
C VAL A 93 31.33 11.91 -5.64
N ARG A 94 30.71 13.08 -5.43
CA ARG A 94 29.63 13.22 -4.44
C ARG A 94 28.37 12.52 -4.93
N THR A 95 27.71 11.75 -4.09
CA THR A 95 26.52 10.98 -4.47
C THR A 95 25.38 11.88 -4.96
N LYS A 96 25.21 13.08 -4.39
CA LYS A 96 24.26 14.09 -4.90
C LYS A 96 24.46 14.49 -6.37
N THR A 97 25.66 14.29 -6.91
CA THR A 97 26.01 14.62 -8.31
C THR A 97 25.82 13.45 -9.27
N LEU A 98 25.50 12.27 -8.74
CA LEU A 98 25.09 11.08 -9.48
C LEU A 98 23.62 11.16 -9.88
N GLY A 99 22.79 11.78 -9.05
CA GLY A 99 21.35 11.99 -9.30
C GLY A 99 20.59 12.15 -7.98
N GLU A 100 19.32 12.51 -8.07
CA GLU A 100 18.44 12.64 -6.89
C GLU A 100 18.29 11.29 -6.16
N GLU A 101 18.31 10.18 -6.89
CA GLU A 101 18.17 8.80 -6.35
C GLU A 101 19.36 8.28 -5.56
N TYR A 102 20.48 8.99 -5.63
CA TYR A 102 21.71 8.61 -4.96
C TYR A 102 21.98 9.55 -3.79
N THR A 103 21.03 10.42 -3.44
CA THR A 103 21.10 11.15 -2.17
C THR A 103 21.04 10.16 -1.01
N GLU A 104 21.56 10.58 0.14
CA GLU A 104 21.58 9.73 1.33
C GLU A 104 20.16 9.27 1.71
N GLU A 105 19.21 10.19 1.67
CA GLU A 105 17.80 9.93 1.94
C GLU A 105 17.19 8.98 0.91
N SER A 106 17.43 9.20 -0.40
CA SER A 106 16.92 8.31 -1.45
C SER A 106 17.52 6.91 -1.37
N LEU A 107 18.79 6.76 -0.99
CA LEU A 107 19.39 5.44 -0.80
C LEU A 107 18.79 4.71 0.41
N LYS A 108 18.58 5.41 1.55
CA LYS A 108 17.89 4.83 2.71
C LYS A 108 16.49 4.34 2.33
N ILE A 109 15.73 5.18 1.64
CA ILE A 109 14.42 4.87 1.07
C ILE A 109 14.50 3.61 0.19
N ARG A 110 15.40 3.56 -0.79
CA ARG A 110 15.53 2.39 -1.71
C ARG A 110 15.89 1.09 -0.99
N ILE A 111 16.70 1.16 0.05
CA ILE A 111 17.05 0.00 0.89
C ILE A 111 15.82 -0.48 1.68
N THR A 112 15.10 0.43 2.34
CA THR A 112 13.88 0.11 3.09
C THR A 112 12.78 -0.47 2.20
N TYR A 113 12.58 0.06 0.99
CA TYR A 113 11.53 -0.39 0.09
C TYR A 113 11.88 -1.65 -0.73
N ARG A 114 13.13 -2.09 -0.70
CA ARG A 114 13.52 -3.38 -1.28
C ARG A 114 12.91 -4.54 -0.49
N GLU A 115 12.94 -4.50 0.83
CA GLU A 115 12.38 -5.56 1.71
C GLU A 115 10.90 -5.78 1.45
N VAL A 116 10.15 -4.69 1.32
CA VAL A 116 8.74 -4.66 0.92
C VAL A 116 8.52 -5.46 -0.38
N SER A 117 9.41 -5.30 -1.36
CA SER A 117 9.26 -5.85 -2.71
C SER A 117 9.59 -7.34 -2.80
N THR A 118 10.60 -7.80 -2.05
CA THR A 118 10.90 -9.23 -1.91
C THR A 118 9.78 -9.99 -1.20
N ASP A 119 9.10 -9.36 -0.25
CA ASP A 119 7.92 -9.93 0.40
C ASP A 119 6.70 -9.96 -0.53
N LEU A 120 6.54 -8.93 -1.38
CA LEU A 120 5.47 -8.84 -2.38
C LEU A 120 5.56 -9.91 -3.48
N GLN A 121 6.77 -10.39 -3.83
CA GLN A 121 6.98 -11.38 -4.89
C GLN A 121 6.98 -12.83 -4.41
N SER A 122 7.33 -13.08 -3.14
CA SER A 122 7.54 -14.43 -2.60
C SER A 122 6.31 -15.04 -1.90
N SER A 123 5.27 -14.26 -1.64
CA SER A 123 4.09 -14.72 -0.90
C SER A 123 2.83 -14.75 -1.76
N GLN A 124 2.48 -15.95 -2.25
CA GLN A 124 1.19 -16.20 -2.89
C GLN A 124 0.00 -16.06 -1.92
N ASP A 125 0.23 -15.87 -0.62
CA ASP A 125 -0.79 -16.13 0.41
C ASP A 125 -0.95 -15.06 1.50
N ASP A 126 -0.26 -13.91 1.42
CA ASP A 126 -0.37 -12.88 2.46
C ASP A 126 -0.62 -11.47 1.90
N ASP A 127 -1.84 -11.28 1.39
CA ASP A 127 -2.40 -9.98 1.06
C ASP A 127 -2.17 -8.94 2.17
N SER A 128 -2.23 -9.35 3.44
CA SER A 128 -2.05 -8.44 4.58
C SER A 128 -0.64 -7.84 4.66
N LYS A 129 0.40 -8.59 4.30
CA LYS A 129 1.78 -8.04 4.24
C LYS A 129 1.93 -7.02 3.14
N LEU A 130 1.37 -7.30 1.96
CA LEU A 130 1.40 -6.37 0.84
C LEU A 130 0.67 -5.06 1.16
N TRP A 131 -0.51 -5.13 1.77
CA TRP A 131 -1.25 -3.94 2.18
C TRP A 131 -0.54 -3.15 3.28
N ALA A 132 0.08 -3.83 4.24
CA ALA A 132 0.87 -3.18 5.28
C ALA A 132 2.07 -2.45 4.69
N ALA A 133 2.77 -3.11 3.76
CA ALA A 133 3.93 -2.54 3.10
C ALA A 133 3.54 -1.34 2.23
N TYR A 134 2.49 -1.47 1.41
CA TYR A 134 1.88 -0.35 0.69
C TYR A 134 1.58 0.83 1.61
N SER A 135 0.86 0.57 2.71
CA SER A 135 0.47 1.60 3.68
C SER A 135 1.68 2.29 4.30
N SER A 136 2.76 1.54 4.58
CA SER A 136 4.04 2.08 5.05
C SER A 136 4.64 3.03 4.01
N ILE A 137 4.72 2.61 2.74
CA ILE A 137 5.25 3.46 1.65
C ILE A 137 4.50 4.78 1.57
N ILE A 138 3.17 4.73 1.55
CA ILE A 138 2.34 5.93 1.46
C ILE A 138 2.53 6.83 2.68
N GLY A 139 2.60 6.25 3.89
CA GLY A 139 2.84 6.99 5.13
C GLY A 139 4.19 7.69 5.15
N ASP A 140 5.25 6.98 4.81
CA ASP A 140 6.62 7.50 4.79
C ASP A 140 6.80 8.57 3.71
N VAL A 141 6.24 8.38 2.51
CA VAL A 141 6.24 9.40 1.45
C VAL A 141 5.55 10.67 1.92
N ARG A 142 4.43 10.55 2.64
CA ARG A 142 3.70 11.69 3.21
C ARG A 142 4.55 12.43 4.25
N ILE A 143 5.17 11.69 5.18
CA ILE A 143 6.07 12.27 6.20
C ILE A 143 7.23 13.02 5.54
N LEU A 144 7.86 12.44 4.52
CA LEU A 144 8.99 13.04 3.82
C LEU A 144 8.59 14.31 3.05
N ALA A 145 7.38 14.32 2.46
CA ALA A 145 6.81 15.47 1.79
C ALA A 145 6.54 16.62 2.78
N ASP A 146 5.90 16.31 3.90
CA ASP A 146 5.57 17.28 4.96
C ASP A 146 6.82 17.87 5.62
N GLN A 147 7.87 17.05 5.79
CA GLN A 147 9.17 17.50 6.33
C GLN A 147 10.04 18.24 5.30
N HIS A 148 9.60 18.36 4.03
CA HIS A 148 10.39 18.91 2.93
C HIS A 148 11.76 18.22 2.73
N ARG A 149 11.86 16.95 3.11
CA ARG A 149 13.08 16.13 3.00
C ARG A 149 13.17 15.37 1.69
N LYS A 150 12.14 15.48 0.86
CA LYS A 150 12.06 14.97 -0.50
C LYS A 150 12.02 16.13 -1.49
N VAL A 151 12.56 15.92 -2.71
CA VAL A 151 12.40 16.87 -3.83
C VAL A 151 10.92 16.93 -4.26
N PRO A 152 10.25 18.09 -4.15
CA PRO A 152 8.84 18.22 -4.46
C PRO A 152 8.60 18.07 -5.97
N ARG A 153 7.69 17.17 -6.36
CA ARG A 153 7.34 16.95 -7.77
C ARG A 153 5.86 17.19 -7.97
N LYS A 154 5.53 18.44 -8.29
CA LYS A 154 4.13 18.82 -8.49
C LYS A 154 3.52 18.02 -9.64
N GLN A 155 2.39 17.36 -9.38
CA GLN A 155 1.51 16.83 -10.41
C GLN A 155 0.95 17.99 -11.22
N ASN A 156 0.39 18.99 -10.55
CA ASN A 156 -0.07 20.23 -11.14
C ASN A 156 0.85 21.39 -10.73
N VAL A 157 1.58 21.92 -11.71
CA VAL A 157 2.57 22.99 -11.54
C VAL A 157 1.93 24.29 -10.99
N THR A 158 0.66 24.53 -11.30
CA THR A 158 -0.06 25.75 -10.90
C THR A 158 -0.55 25.72 -9.46
N MET A 159 -0.71 24.52 -8.89
CA MET A 159 -1.14 24.34 -7.50
C MET A 159 0.06 24.44 -6.52
N PRO A 160 -0.17 24.84 -5.26
CA PRO A 160 0.84 24.72 -4.20
C PRO A 160 1.35 23.28 -4.05
N TYR A 161 2.56 23.12 -3.52
CA TYR A 161 3.05 21.79 -3.18
C TYR A 161 2.28 21.24 -1.97
N SER A 162 1.80 20.02 -2.09
CA SER A 162 1.21 19.21 -1.01
C SER A 162 1.48 17.75 -1.31
N ALA A 163 1.37 16.86 -0.31
CA ALA A 163 1.47 15.42 -0.53
C ALA A 163 0.45 14.91 -1.57
N ASP A 164 -0.72 15.55 -1.66
CA ASP A 164 -1.78 15.20 -2.62
C ASP A 164 -1.48 15.65 -4.05
N ASN A 165 -0.68 16.71 -4.21
CA ASN A 165 -0.20 17.25 -5.48
C ASN A 165 1.24 16.78 -5.79
N ASP A 166 1.75 15.75 -5.10
CA ASP A 166 3.11 15.23 -5.30
C ASP A 166 3.08 13.94 -6.12
N LEU A 167 3.65 13.98 -7.33
CA LEU A 167 3.85 12.81 -8.18
C LEU A 167 5.08 12.04 -7.68
N ASP A 168 4.86 11.32 -6.58
CA ASP A 168 5.88 10.48 -5.97
C ASP A 168 6.05 9.14 -6.69
N VAL A 169 7.29 8.81 -7.01
CA VAL A 169 7.60 7.61 -7.77
C VAL A 169 7.49 6.35 -6.90
N TYR A 170 7.74 6.43 -5.59
CA TYR A 170 7.56 5.31 -4.67
C TYR A 170 6.07 4.98 -4.48
N ARG A 171 5.21 6.00 -4.35
CA ARG A 171 3.74 5.82 -4.38
C ARG A 171 3.27 5.15 -5.67
N LEU A 172 3.65 5.69 -6.83
CA LEU A 172 3.20 5.14 -8.13
C LEU A 172 3.68 3.71 -8.36
N SER A 173 4.92 3.42 -7.98
CA SER A 173 5.46 2.06 -8.10
C SER A 173 4.80 1.10 -7.09
N ALA A 174 4.48 1.53 -5.88
CA ALA A 174 3.72 0.73 -4.93
C ALA A 174 2.34 0.38 -5.51
N GLN A 175 1.65 1.37 -6.07
CA GLN A 175 0.37 1.19 -6.77
C GLN A 175 0.50 0.23 -7.96
N LEU A 176 1.54 0.37 -8.79
CA LEU A 176 1.81 -0.55 -9.91
C LEU A 176 2.07 -1.98 -9.45
N SER A 177 2.69 -2.18 -8.29
CA SER A 177 2.94 -3.52 -7.74
C SER A 177 1.64 -4.21 -7.36
N VAL A 178 0.70 -3.47 -6.75
CA VAL A 178 -0.67 -3.95 -6.49
C VAL A 178 -1.38 -4.29 -7.80
N MET A 179 -1.36 -3.37 -8.77
CA MET A 179 -2.01 -3.59 -10.07
C MET A 179 -1.46 -4.82 -10.78
N ASN A 180 -0.14 -5.04 -10.75
CA ASN A 180 0.47 -6.24 -11.34
C ASN A 180 0.04 -7.52 -10.61
N LYS A 181 0.00 -7.52 -9.26
CA LYS A 181 -0.44 -8.69 -8.48
C LYS A 181 -1.87 -9.09 -8.80
N TYR A 182 -2.77 -8.12 -8.84
CA TYR A 182 -4.19 -8.36 -9.13
C TYR A 182 -4.50 -8.35 -10.64
N ASN A 183 -3.46 -8.25 -11.49
CA ASN A 183 -3.57 -8.17 -12.94
C ASN A 183 -4.60 -7.12 -13.41
N ILE A 184 -4.61 -5.96 -12.75
CA ILE A 184 -5.48 -4.82 -13.05
C ILE A 184 -4.88 -4.08 -14.25
N ARG A 185 -5.63 -4.03 -15.35
CA ARG A 185 -5.21 -3.45 -16.63
C ARG A 185 -6.03 -2.23 -17.02
N SER A 186 -7.14 -1.96 -16.33
CA SER A 186 -8.02 -0.83 -16.65
C SER A 186 -8.65 -0.20 -15.42
N LEU A 187 -9.08 1.07 -15.57
CA LEU A 187 -9.87 1.78 -14.55
C LEU A 187 -11.21 1.09 -14.27
N GLY A 188 -11.83 0.47 -15.28
CA GLY A 188 -13.08 -0.26 -15.11
C GLY A 188 -12.93 -1.55 -14.30
N GLU A 189 -11.83 -2.29 -14.46
CA GLU A 189 -11.52 -3.44 -13.59
C GLU A 189 -11.30 -3.00 -12.14
N LEU A 190 -10.63 -1.86 -11.94
CA LEU A 190 -10.40 -1.30 -10.62
C LEU A 190 -11.72 -0.83 -9.96
N GLU A 191 -12.59 -0.17 -10.71
CA GLU A 191 -13.94 0.17 -10.27
C GLU A 191 -14.75 -1.08 -9.91
N GLY A 192 -14.69 -2.13 -10.75
CA GLY A 192 -15.27 -3.44 -10.47
C GLY A 192 -14.80 -4.01 -9.13
N MET A 193 -13.48 -4.08 -8.91
CA MET A 193 -12.89 -4.55 -7.65
C MET A 193 -13.31 -3.71 -6.45
N ILE A 194 -13.38 -2.38 -6.59
CA ILE A 194 -13.90 -1.48 -5.53
C ILE A 194 -15.34 -1.86 -5.20
N THR A 195 -16.21 -2.00 -6.19
CA THR A 195 -17.62 -2.35 -5.97
C THR A 195 -17.80 -3.73 -5.35
N ASP A 196 -17.03 -4.73 -5.77
CA ASP A 196 -17.12 -6.08 -5.24
C ASP A 196 -16.60 -6.16 -3.81
N THR A 197 -15.48 -5.47 -3.52
CA THR A 197 -14.96 -5.35 -2.16
C THR A 197 -15.96 -4.62 -1.25
N SER A 198 -16.62 -3.56 -1.73
CA SER A 198 -17.69 -2.88 -0.97
C SER A 198 -18.89 -3.78 -0.68
N LYS A 199 -19.31 -4.61 -1.65
CA LYS A 199 -20.39 -5.59 -1.42
C LYS A 199 -19.99 -6.61 -0.38
N GLU A 200 -18.77 -7.12 -0.44
CA GLU A 200 -18.27 -8.10 0.52
C GLU A 200 -18.14 -7.51 1.92
N TYR A 201 -17.65 -6.27 2.03
CA TYR A 201 -17.62 -5.52 3.29
C TYR A 201 -19.01 -5.42 3.93
N GLU A 202 -20.04 -5.06 3.16
CA GLU A 202 -21.39 -4.94 3.70
C GLU A 202 -21.98 -6.29 4.11
N LYS A 203 -21.72 -7.36 3.35
CA LYS A 203 -22.13 -8.72 3.74
C LYS A 203 -21.51 -9.15 5.07
N LEU A 204 -20.18 -8.99 5.21
CA LEU A 204 -19.47 -9.31 6.45
C LEU A 204 -19.99 -8.48 7.62
N ARG A 205 -20.28 -7.19 7.39
CA ARG A 205 -20.84 -6.29 8.39
C ARG A 205 -22.21 -6.75 8.87
N VAL A 206 -23.10 -7.15 7.95
CA VAL A 206 -24.43 -7.69 8.29
C VAL A 206 -24.28 -8.98 9.09
N GLU A 207 -23.44 -9.93 8.65
CA GLU A 207 -23.23 -11.20 9.36
C GLU A 207 -22.67 -10.97 10.79
N ILE A 208 -21.72 -10.04 10.96
CA ILE A 208 -21.19 -9.69 12.27
C ILE A 208 -22.29 -9.12 13.16
N ASN A 209 -23.15 -8.25 12.65
CA ASN A 209 -24.25 -7.68 13.43
C ASN A 209 -25.25 -8.77 13.87
N GLU A 210 -25.65 -9.66 12.96
CA GLU A 210 -26.56 -10.77 13.26
C GLU A 210 -25.98 -11.72 14.33
N LEU A 211 -24.70 -12.07 14.22
CA LEU A 211 -24.02 -12.89 15.21
C LEU A 211 -23.85 -12.17 16.55
N THR A 212 -23.61 -10.86 16.53
CA THR A 212 -23.51 -10.04 17.76
C THR A 212 -24.85 -10.01 18.48
N GLU A 213 -25.96 -9.83 17.77
CA GLU A 213 -27.30 -9.92 18.36
C GLU A 213 -27.61 -11.31 18.93
N GLN A 214 -27.19 -12.38 18.24
CA GLN A 214 -27.31 -13.75 18.76
C GLN A 214 -26.46 -13.93 20.03
N HIS A 215 -25.22 -13.45 20.02
CA HIS A 215 -24.32 -13.51 21.17
C HIS A 215 -24.89 -12.77 22.38
N ASP A 216 -25.40 -11.55 22.18
CA ASP A 216 -25.95 -10.72 23.25
C ASP A 216 -27.20 -11.36 23.87
N ARG A 217 -28.10 -11.93 23.05
CA ARG A 217 -29.25 -12.70 23.55
C ARG A 217 -28.82 -13.88 24.42
N ILE A 218 -27.82 -14.64 23.98
CA ILE A 218 -27.29 -15.78 24.72
C ILE A 218 -26.59 -15.31 26.00
N SER A 219 -25.83 -14.21 25.95
CA SER A 219 -25.14 -13.64 27.10
C SER A 219 -26.13 -13.16 28.18
N SER A 220 -27.18 -12.44 27.79
CA SER A 220 -28.23 -12.01 28.72
C SER A 220 -28.95 -13.20 29.36
N LEU A 221 -29.24 -14.25 28.59
CA LEU A 221 -29.82 -15.47 29.12
C LEU A 221 -28.87 -16.19 30.08
N ALA A 222 -27.57 -16.23 29.76
CA ALA A 222 -26.57 -16.83 30.62
C ALA A 222 -26.42 -16.07 31.96
N GLU A 223 -26.51 -14.74 31.94
CA GLU A 223 -26.54 -13.91 33.16
C GLU A 223 -27.79 -14.18 34.00
N GLN A 224 -28.97 -14.27 33.38
CA GLN A 224 -30.22 -14.64 34.08
C GLN A 224 -30.12 -16.00 34.76
N VAL A 225 -29.50 -16.99 34.11
CA VAL A 225 -29.28 -18.33 34.70
C VAL A 225 -28.31 -18.26 35.87
N LYS A 226 -27.21 -17.50 35.77
CA LYS A 226 -26.25 -17.31 36.88
C LYS A 226 -26.90 -16.64 38.08
N GLU A 227 -27.69 -15.59 37.84
CA GLU A 227 -28.45 -14.91 38.89
C GLU A 227 -29.55 -15.79 39.49
N TYR A 228 -30.21 -16.64 38.69
CA TYR A 228 -31.17 -17.60 39.20
C TYR A 228 -30.54 -18.56 40.22
N TYR A 229 -29.40 -19.15 39.90
CA TYR A 229 -28.72 -20.05 40.82
C TYR A 229 -28.26 -19.33 42.10
N SER A 230 -27.67 -18.13 41.98
CA SER A 230 -27.21 -17.36 43.15
C SER A 230 -28.35 -16.91 44.06
N LEU A 231 -29.51 -16.56 43.50
CA LEU A 231 -30.72 -16.23 44.27
C LEU A 231 -31.36 -17.48 44.87
N SER A 232 -31.30 -18.64 44.22
CA SER A 232 -31.85 -19.89 44.76
C SER A 232 -31.10 -20.41 45.98
N GLU A 233 -29.81 -20.10 46.08
CA GLU A 233 -28.95 -20.44 47.22
C GLU A 233 -29.12 -19.47 48.41
N LYS A 234 -29.79 -18.33 48.18
CA LYS A 234 -30.04 -17.30 49.18
C LYS A 234 -31.22 -17.69 50.07
N GLY A 235 -31.01 -17.80 51.39
CA GLY A 235 -32.02 -18.28 52.33
C GLY A 235 -33.20 -17.33 52.56
N GLU A 236 -32.96 -16.01 52.64
CA GLU A 236 -34.02 -14.98 52.73
C GLU A 236 -34.02 -14.13 51.46
N LEU A 237 -35.18 -14.08 50.80
CA LEU A 237 -35.40 -13.35 49.55
C LEU A 237 -36.38 -12.20 49.78
N SER A 238 -36.01 -11.01 49.35
CA SER A 238 -36.92 -9.86 49.24
C SER A 238 -38.05 -10.13 48.25
N GLU A 239 -39.18 -9.44 48.38
CA GLU A 239 -40.30 -9.53 47.43
C GLU A 239 -39.86 -9.25 45.98
N VAL A 240 -38.90 -8.34 45.78
CA VAL A 240 -38.33 -8.04 44.46
C VAL A 240 -37.50 -9.21 43.92
N GLU A 241 -36.75 -9.89 44.80
CA GLU A 241 -35.91 -11.04 44.42
C GLU A 241 -36.77 -12.26 44.09
N LYS A 242 -37.90 -12.47 44.79
CA LYS A 242 -38.88 -13.53 44.48
C LYS A 242 -39.49 -13.35 43.09
N VAL A 243 -39.82 -12.11 42.70
CA VAL A 243 -40.34 -11.79 41.36
C VAL A 243 -39.27 -12.02 40.29
N LYS A 244 -38.02 -11.60 40.52
CA LYS A 244 -36.91 -11.89 39.58
C LYS A 244 -36.68 -13.39 39.40
N LEU A 245 -36.70 -14.15 40.49
CA LEU A 245 -36.51 -15.59 40.48
C LEU A 245 -37.58 -16.30 39.62
N SER A 246 -38.84 -15.87 39.71
CA SER A 246 -39.93 -16.45 38.90
C SER A 246 -39.78 -16.10 37.41
N MET A 247 -39.39 -14.86 37.09
CA MET A 247 -39.11 -14.42 35.73
C MET A 247 -37.95 -15.21 35.10
N TYR A 248 -36.83 -15.39 35.82
CA TYR A 248 -35.69 -16.16 35.34
C TYR A 248 -36.03 -17.63 35.14
N LYS A 249 -36.81 -18.23 36.06
CA LYS A 249 -37.31 -19.61 35.91
C LYS A 249 -38.16 -19.77 34.65
N GLN A 250 -39.01 -18.80 34.34
CA GLN A 250 -39.80 -18.80 33.11
C GLN A 250 -38.93 -18.64 31.87
N ALA A 251 -37.95 -17.74 31.88
CA ALA A 251 -37.01 -17.55 30.78
C ALA A 251 -36.16 -18.80 30.51
N MET A 252 -35.71 -19.49 31.55
CA MET A 252 -35.00 -20.77 31.44
C MET A 252 -35.86 -21.87 30.81
N ASN A 253 -37.10 -22.01 31.27
CA ASN A 253 -38.05 -22.98 30.72
C ASN A 253 -38.36 -22.71 29.24
N ASN A 254 -38.58 -21.44 28.87
CA ASN A 254 -38.85 -21.05 27.49
C ASN A 254 -37.68 -21.34 26.55
N ASN A 255 -36.45 -21.40 27.08
CA ASN A 255 -35.24 -21.72 26.33
C ASN A 255 -34.74 -23.16 26.57
N ASN A 256 -35.57 -24.02 27.18
CA ASN A 256 -35.25 -25.42 27.49
C ASN A 256 -33.96 -25.63 28.30
N ILE A 257 -33.61 -24.70 29.19
CA ILE A 257 -32.46 -24.82 30.10
C ILE A 257 -32.95 -25.46 31.40
N LEU A 258 -32.89 -26.79 31.47
CA LEU A 258 -33.39 -27.55 32.61
C LEU A 258 -32.26 -28.10 33.49
N THR A 259 -31.08 -28.32 32.90
CA THR A 259 -29.94 -28.92 33.58
C THR A 259 -28.69 -28.05 33.49
N ARG A 260 -27.71 -28.35 34.35
CA ARG A 260 -26.39 -27.72 34.27
C ARG A 260 -25.71 -27.98 32.92
N ALA A 261 -25.92 -29.17 32.35
CA ALA A 261 -25.39 -29.52 31.03
C ALA A 261 -25.99 -28.65 29.89
N ASP A 262 -27.27 -28.27 29.99
CA ASP A 262 -27.92 -27.38 29.02
C ASP A 262 -27.34 -25.98 29.09
N PHE A 263 -27.06 -25.50 30.31
CA PHE A 263 -26.37 -24.23 30.51
C PHE A 263 -24.93 -24.27 29.98
N ASP A 264 -24.19 -25.34 30.24
CA ASP A 264 -22.80 -25.49 29.75
C ASP A 264 -22.78 -25.49 28.21
N ARG A 265 -23.72 -26.18 27.55
CA ARG A 265 -23.91 -26.13 26.08
C ARG A 265 -24.18 -24.73 25.56
N LEU A 266 -25.02 -23.96 26.26
CA LEU A 266 -25.33 -22.58 25.89
C LEU A 266 -24.10 -21.67 26.02
N THR A 267 -23.29 -21.86 27.06
CA THR A 267 -22.02 -21.12 27.20
C THR A 267 -21.00 -21.50 26.13
N GLU A 268 -20.95 -22.77 25.72
CA GLU A 268 -20.11 -23.23 24.62
C GLU A 268 -20.56 -22.62 23.28
N GLN A 269 -21.87 -22.55 23.03
CA GLN A 269 -22.44 -21.86 21.87
C GLN A 269 -22.07 -20.37 21.86
N SER A 270 -22.23 -19.67 22.98
CA SER A 270 -21.80 -18.27 23.12
C SER A 270 -20.33 -18.11 22.73
N HIS A 271 -19.46 -18.93 23.30
CA HIS A 271 -18.02 -18.85 23.05
C HIS A 271 -17.65 -19.18 21.59
N ASN A 272 -18.33 -20.13 20.95
CA ASN A 272 -18.18 -20.42 19.53
C ASN A 272 -18.61 -19.23 18.65
N ILE A 273 -19.72 -18.56 18.99
CA ILE A 273 -20.17 -17.35 18.29
C ILE A 273 -19.16 -16.22 18.49
N SER A 274 -18.65 -15.99 19.70
CA SER A 274 -17.62 -14.96 19.93
C SER A 274 -16.37 -15.22 19.08
N ARG A 275 -15.91 -16.48 19.00
CA ARG A 275 -14.77 -16.87 18.14
C ARG A 275 -15.05 -16.60 16.66
N LYS A 276 -16.28 -16.87 16.19
CA LYS A 276 -16.69 -16.58 14.81
C LYS A 276 -16.74 -15.07 14.53
N ILE A 277 -17.29 -14.27 15.46
CA ILE A 277 -17.33 -12.81 15.36
C ILE A 277 -15.90 -12.25 15.23
N GLU A 278 -14.96 -12.73 16.05
CA GLU A 278 -13.57 -12.25 16.00
C GLU A 278 -12.90 -12.58 14.67
N ALA A 279 -13.11 -13.79 14.15
CA ALA A 279 -12.60 -14.18 12.82
C ALA A 279 -13.19 -13.30 11.70
N LEU A 280 -14.51 -13.04 11.74
CA LEU A 280 -15.17 -12.17 10.76
C LEU A 280 -14.71 -10.71 10.85
N LYS A 281 -14.43 -10.19 12.06
CA LYS A 281 -13.85 -8.85 12.24
C LYS A 281 -12.49 -8.73 11.60
N GLU A 282 -11.64 -9.75 11.71
CA GLU A 282 -10.33 -9.74 11.06
C GLU A 282 -10.46 -9.81 9.53
N MET A 283 -11.41 -10.60 9.01
CA MET A 283 -11.74 -10.60 7.57
C MET A 283 -12.24 -9.23 7.10
N LEU A 284 -13.12 -8.58 7.87
CA LEU A 284 -13.65 -7.26 7.57
C LEU A 284 -12.55 -6.20 7.54
N LYS A 285 -11.58 -6.28 8.46
CA LYS A 285 -10.39 -5.41 8.48
C LYS A 285 -9.54 -5.58 7.21
N LYS A 286 -9.30 -6.82 6.78
CA LYS A 286 -8.58 -7.11 5.52
C LYS A 286 -9.33 -6.57 4.30
N CYS A 287 -10.63 -6.83 4.22
CA CYS A 287 -11.51 -6.32 3.16
C CYS A 287 -11.50 -4.78 3.10
N ARG A 288 -11.53 -4.11 4.25
CA ARG A 288 -11.41 -2.65 4.32
C ARG A 288 -10.07 -2.14 3.80
N GLN A 289 -8.96 -2.78 4.19
CA GLN A 289 -7.63 -2.40 3.70
C GLN A 289 -7.52 -2.53 2.17
N GLN A 290 -8.03 -3.65 1.63
CA GLN A 290 -8.11 -3.87 0.17
C GLN A 290 -8.89 -2.74 -0.52
N HIS A 291 -10.07 -2.40 0.01
CA HIS A 291 -10.92 -1.36 -0.55
C HIS A 291 -10.23 0.01 -0.59
N GLU A 292 -9.59 0.42 0.52
CA GLU A 292 -8.88 1.71 0.59
C GLU A 292 -7.73 1.78 -0.42
N VAL A 293 -6.97 0.69 -0.60
CA VAL A 293 -5.87 0.69 -1.57
C VAL A 293 -6.38 0.74 -3.01
N PHE A 294 -7.40 -0.05 -3.37
CA PHE A 294 -7.98 0.04 -4.71
C PHE A 294 -8.55 1.44 -4.99
N LYS A 295 -9.19 2.05 -3.99
CA LYS A 295 -9.71 3.41 -4.08
C LYS A 295 -8.59 4.45 -4.27
N ASP A 296 -7.49 4.35 -3.52
CA ASP A 296 -6.34 5.26 -3.68
C ASP A 296 -5.68 5.14 -5.07
N ILE A 297 -5.53 3.91 -5.57
CA ILE A 297 -5.06 3.67 -6.94
C ILE A 297 -6.03 4.30 -7.93
N PHE A 298 -7.33 4.11 -7.74
CA PHE A 298 -8.36 4.63 -8.64
C PHE A 298 -8.33 6.14 -8.68
N GLU A 299 -8.30 6.81 -7.54
CA GLU A 299 -8.21 8.28 -7.46
C GLU A 299 -6.91 8.81 -8.09
N THR A 300 -5.81 8.06 -8.00
CA THR A 300 -4.56 8.45 -8.65
C THR A 300 -4.67 8.35 -10.16
N TYR A 301 -5.13 7.22 -10.70
CA TYR A 301 -5.27 7.01 -12.14
C TYR A 301 -6.40 7.83 -12.77
N ASP A 302 -7.51 8.04 -12.07
CA ASP A 302 -8.61 8.92 -12.48
C ASP A 302 -8.12 10.36 -12.59
N ARG A 303 -7.37 10.86 -11.59
CA ARG A 303 -6.73 12.18 -11.68
C ARG A 303 -5.72 12.27 -12.82
N LEU A 304 -4.87 11.26 -13.02
CA LEU A 304 -3.90 11.23 -14.12
C LEU A 304 -4.59 11.21 -15.49
N SER A 305 -5.68 10.45 -15.64
CA SER A 305 -6.44 10.38 -16.89
C SER A 305 -7.20 11.67 -17.20
N LYS A 306 -7.67 12.38 -16.16
CA LYS A 306 -8.30 13.70 -16.29
C LYS A 306 -7.30 14.83 -16.58
N HIS A 307 -6.03 14.67 -16.19
CA HIS A 307 -5.02 15.72 -16.29
C HIS A 307 -4.01 15.59 -17.44
N ASP A 308 -3.97 14.52 -18.25
CA ASP A 308 -2.93 14.47 -19.29
C ASP A 308 -3.29 13.73 -20.60
N TYR A 309 -2.95 14.43 -21.70
CA TYR A 309 -2.71 14.00 -23.10
C TYR A 309 -3.82 13.25 -23.86
N PHE A 310 -4.52 12.28 -23.27
CA PHE A 310 -5.56 11.53 -23.97
C PHE A 310 -6.83 12.34 -24.18
N ALA A 311 -7.25 13.16 -23.21
CA ALA A 311 -8.39 14.07 -23.38
C ALA A 311 -8.12 15.09 -24.50
N GLU A 312 -6.92 15.68 -24.53
CA GLU A 312 -6.49 16.59 -25.59
C GLU A 312 -6.40 15.89 -26.95
N MET A 313 -5.81 14.69 -27.03
CA MET A 313 -5.72 13.92 -28.28
C MET A 313 -7.09 13.43 -28.79
N VAL A 314 -8.00 13.06 -27.87
CA VAL A 314 -9.38 12.67 -28.20
C VAL A 314 -10.16 13.87 -28.70
N ASP A 315 -10.00 15.05 -28.08
CA ASP A 315 -10.62 16.28 -28.55
C ASP A 315 -10.02 16.76 -29.88
N GLU A 316 -8.70 16.64 -30.07
CA GLU A 316 -8.02 16.90 -31.35
C GLU A 316 -8.53 15.98 -32.47
N GLU A 317 -8.68 14.68 -32.21
CA GLU A 317 -9.21 13.73 -33.19
C GLU A 317 -10.70 13.99 -33.45
N ARG A 318 -11.49 14.34 -32.43
CA ARG A 318 -12.90 14.72 -32.56
C ARG A 318 -13.07 15.97 -33.43
N GLN A 319 -12.24 16.99 -33.23
CA GLN A 319 -12.19 18.18 -34.08
C GLN A 319 -11.75 17.85 -35.52
N ARG A 320 -10.76 16.96 -35.68
CA ARG A 320 -10.28 16.50 -37.00
C ARG A 320 -11.40 15.78 -37.78
N GLN A 321 -12.17 14.92 -37.12
CA GLN A 321 -13.35 14.24 -37.70
C GLN A 321 -14.48 15.22 -38.06
N GLU A 322 -14.73 16.24 -37.24
CA GLU A 322 -15.71 17.29 -37.56
C GLU A 322 -15.29 18.13 -38.78
N LEU A 323 -14.01 18.46 -38.91
CA LEU A 323 -13.48 19.16 -40.08
C LEU A 323 -13.59 18.30 -41.35
N LEU A 324 -13.35 17.00 -41.25
CA LEU A 324 -13.55 16.05 -42.35
C LEU A 324 -15.04 15.92 -42.74
N ARG A 325 -15.95 15.95 -41.76
CA ARG A 325 -17.40 15.97 -42.00
C ARG A 325 -17.86 17.28 -42.67
N LYS A 326 -17.31 18.42 -42.28
CA LYS A 326 -17.58 19.74 -42.89
C LYS A 326 -17.00 19.88 -44.30
N LYS A 327 -15.95 19.12 -44.65
CA LYS A 327 -15.33 19.08 -45.98
C LYS A 327 -16.00 18.10 -46.96
N LYS A 328 -16.94 17.26 -46.53
CA LYS A 328 -17.74 16.47 -47.48
C LYS A 328 -18.70 17.41 -48.22
N PRO A 329 -18.63 17.50 -49.56
CA PRO A 329 -19.57 18.34 -50.30
C PRO A 329 -20.98 17.84 -50.03
N LYS A 330 -21.89 18.77 -49.69
CA LYS A 330 -23.33 18.48 -49.65
C LYS A 330 -23.71 18.01 -51.05
N ARG A 331 -24.09 16.73 -51.17
CA ARG A 331 -24.74 16.20 -52.36
C ARG A 331 -26.09 16.87 -52.56
#